data_AF-A0A8J2VL15-F1
#
_entry.id   AF-A0A8J2VL15-F1
#
_cell.length_a   1.000
_cell.length_b   1.000
_cell.length_c   1.000
_cell.angle_alpha   90.00
_cell.angle_beta   90.00
_cell.angle_gamma   90.00
#
_symmetry.space_group_name_H-M   'P 1'
#
loop_
_entity.id
_entity.type
_entity.pdbx_description
1 polymer ?
#
loop_
_entity_poly.entity_id
_entity_poly.type
_entity_poly.pdbx_seq_one_letter_code
_entity_poly.pdbx_strand_id
1 'polypeptide(L)'
;MKHPQAFATQLVHGSLAPCPHTGAIVLPLYQASTFVFDHAEQGAKRFAGEEEGYIYTRLGNPTLQQWKRKWRSWKGRKQVWPWGHRSRWIFSA
;
A
#
# COMPACT_ATOMS: atom_id res chain seq x y z
N MET A 1 -16.26 -0.01 22.44
CA MET A 1 -15.20 1.03 22.32
C MET A 1 -13.91 0.31 21.92
N LYS A 2 -13.25 0.64 20.79
CA LYS A 2 -12.02 -0.06 20.38
C LYS A 2 -10.83 0.52 21.15
N HIS A 3 -10.11 -0.34 21.88
CA HIS A 3 -9.00 0.02 22.76
C HIS A 3 -7.87 0.75 22.00
N PRO A 4 -7.20 1.76 22.60
CA PRO A 4 -6.07 2.46 21.98
C PRO A 4 -4.94 1.52 21.57
N GLN A 5 -4.73 0.41 22.30
CA GLN A 5 -3.76 -0.63 21.91
C GLN A 5 -4.09 -1.24 20.54
N ALA A 6 -5.37 -1.44 20.22
CA ALA A 6 -5.77 -2.00 18.92
C ALA A 6 -5.44 -1.06 17.74
N PHE A 7 -5.35 0.25 17.97
CA PHE A 7 -4.91 1.21 16.96
C PHE A 7 -3.40 1.14 16.75
N ALA A 8 -2.61 1.17 17.83
CA ALA A 8 -1.16 1.06 17.77
C ALA A 8 -0.71 -0.25 17.09
N THR A 9 -1.33 -1.36 17.45
CA THR A 9 -1.07 -2.67 16.82
C THR A 9 -1.35 -2.65 15.32
N GLN A 10 -2.42 -1.97 14.88
CA GLN A 10 -2.73 -1.86 13.45
C GLN A 10 -1.77 -0.93 12.70
N LEU A 11 -1.21 0.10 13.32
CA LEU A 11 -0.19 0.92 12.67
C LEU A 11 1.10 0.14 12.43
N VAL A 12 1.51 -0.66 13.40
CA VAL A 12 2.73 -1.46 13.31
C VAL A 12 2.50 -2.68 12.40
N HIS A 13 1.52 -3.52 12.72
CA HIS A 13 1.32 -4.83 12.10
C HIS A 13 0.23 -4.86 11.02
N GLY A 14 -0.59 -3.80 10.91
CA GLY A 14 -1.73 -3.80 10.00
C GLY A 14 -1.32 -3.95 8.55
N SER A 15 -2.05 -4.83 7.85
CA SER A 15 -1.87 -5.17 6.44
C SER A 15 -0.54 -5.84 6.08
N LEU A 16 0.41 -6.03 7.02
CA LEU A 16 1.68 -6.72 6.76
C LEU A 16 1.45 -8.21 6.52
N ALA A 17 2.10 -8.75 5.49
CA ALA A 17 2.25 -10.18 5.28
C ALA A 17 3.76 -10.47 5.18
N PRO A 18 4.23 -11.64 5.66
CA PRO A 18 5.62 -12.04 5.47
C PRO A 18 5.99 -12.05 3.98
N CYS A 19 7.25 -11.78 3.68
CA CYS A 19 7.76 -11.87 2.31
C CYS A 19 7.48 -13.28 1.74
N PRO A 20 6.81 -13.40 0.58
CA PRO A 20 6.47 -14.72 0.02
C PRO A 20 7.70 -15.51 -0.42
N HIS A 21 8.84 -14.85 -0.66
CA HIS A 21 10.07 -15.51 -1.13
C HIS A 21 11.00 -15.95 0.00
N THR A 22 11.02 -15.22 1.12
CA THR A 22 12.03 -15.41 2.18
C THR A 22 11.45 -15.60 3.58
N GLY A 23 10.14 -15.39 3.76
CA GLY A 23 9.49 -15.40 5.08
C GLY A 23 9.86 -14.21 5.97
N ALA A 24 10.62 -13.24 5.47
CA ALA A 24 10.99 -12.04 6.23
C ALA A 24 9.74 -11.28 6.72
N ILE A 25 9.70 -10.94 8.00
CA ILE A 25 8.58 -10.18 8.62
C ILE A 25 8.61 -8.72 8.18
N VAL A 26 9.82 -8.17 8.03
CA VAL A 26 10.01 -6.83 7.48
C VAL A 26 9.69 -6.85 5.99
N LEU A 27 8.98 -5.82 5.54
CA LEU A 27 8.65 -5.67 4.13
C LEU A 27 9.92 -5.57 3.29
N PRO A 28 10.03 -6.36 2.20
CA PRO A 28 11.13 -6.19 1.26
C PRO A 28 11.10 -4.80 0.60
N LEU A 29 12.29 -4.25 0.39
CA LEU A 29 12.50 -3.02 -0.35
C LEU A 29 12.72 -3.34 -1.83
N TYR A 30 11.68 -3.16 -2.64
CA TYR A 30 11.76 -3.35 -4.10
C TYR A 30 12.31 -2.08 -4.76
N GLN A 31 13.62 -1.84 -4.63
CA GLN A 31 14.33 -0.71 -5.23
C GLN A 31 14.71 -1.01 -6.69
N ALA A 32 13.70 -1.18 -7.53
CA ALA A 32 13.85 -1.45 -8.95
C ALA A 32 13.06 -0.43 -9.77
N SER A 33 13.49 -0.18 -11.01
CA SER A 33 12.74 0.65 -11.97
C SER A 33 11.71 -0.16 -12.75
N THR A 34 12.06 -1.38 -13.17
CA THR A 34 11.26 -2.26 -14.03
C THR A 34 11.09 -3.66 -13.43
N PHE A 35 10.12 -4.42 -13.94
CA PHE A 35 9.85 -5.80 -13.55
C PHE A 35 9.87 -6.70 -14.78
N VAL A 36 10.41 -7.91 -14.62
CA VAL A 36 10.53 -8.88 -15.71
C VAL A 36 9.18 -9.58 -15.98
N PHE A 37 8.98 -9.97 -17.23
CA PHE A 37 7.88 -10.85 -17.65
C PHE A 37 8.43 -12.24 -17.96
N ASP A 38 7.64 -13.28 -17.67
CA ASP A 38 8.01 -14.66 -17.99
C ASP A 38 8.04 -14.90 -19.51
N HIS A 39 7.15 -14.23 -20.25
CA HIS A 39 7.07 -14.27 -21.71
C HIS A 39 6.41 -13.00 -22.27
N ALA A 40 6.59 -12.74 -23.56
CA ALA A 40 6.10 -11.50 -24.22
C ALA A 40 4.58 -11.31 -24.10
N GLU A 41 3.81 -12.40 -24.22
CA GLU A 41 2.35 -12.35 -24.10
C GLU A 41 1.88 -11.91 -22.70
N GLN A 42 2.61 -12.26 -21.63
CA GLN A 42 2.32 -11.78 -20.27
C GLN A 42 2.45 -10.26 -20.19
N GLY A 43 3.51 -9.71 -20.79
CA GLY A 43 3.70 -8.27 -20.89
C GLY A 43 2.52 -7.59 -21.57
N ALA A 44 2.08 -8.11 -22.73
CA ALA A 44 0.93 -7.59 -23.47
C ALA A 44 -0.36 -7.58 -22.63
N LYS A 45 -0.67 -8.70 -21.94
CA LYS A 45 -1.85 -8.81 -21.07
C LYS A 45 -1.82 -7.82 -19.90
N ARG A 46 -0.65 -7.62 -19.28
CA ARG A 46 -0.49 -6.64 -18.19
C ARG A 46 -0.65 -5.19 -18.68
N PHE A 47 -0.13 -4.86 -19.86
CA PHE A 47 -0.34 -3.53 -20.45
C PHE A 47 -1.80 -3.30 -20.88
N ALA A 48 -2.51 -4.35 -21.32
CA ALA A 48 -3.94 -4.31 -21.62
C ALA A 48 -4.83 -4.27 -20.37
N GLY A 49 -4.28 -4.55 -19.18
CA GLY A 49 -5.02 -4.63 -17.92
C GLY A 49 -5.80 -5.94 -17.74
N GLU A 50 -5.51 -6.95 -18.57
CA GLU A 50 -6.14 -8.27 -18.53
C GLU A 50 -5.50 -9.18 -17.47
N GLU A 51 -4.25 -8.90 -17.08
CA GLU A 51 -3.52 -9.61 -16.02
C GLU A 51 -2.99 -8.61 -14.98
N GLU A 52 -3.13 -8.94 -13.70
CA GLU A 52 -2.51 -8.16 -12.62
C GLU A 52 -1.01 -8.41 -12.56
N GLY A 53 -0.24 -7.36 -12.27
CA GLY A 53 1.19 -7.48 -12.05
C GLY A 53 1.91 -6.15 -12.08
N TYR A 54 3.22 -6.19 -11.87
CA TYR A 54 4.08 -5.01 -11.97
C TYR A 54 4.75 -4.98 -13.34
N ILE A 55 4.93 -3.76 -13.85
CA ILE A 55 5.55 -3.45 -15.15
C ILE A 55 6.73 -2.50 -14.91
N TYR A 56 6.42 -1.36 -14.30
CA TYR A 56 7.35 -0.25 -14.07
C TYR A 56 6.97 0.47 -12.77
N THR A 57 7.96 0.84 -11.94
CA THR A 57 7.73 1.40 -10.60
C THR A 57 6.89 2.68 -10.59
N ARG A 58 6.97 3.50 -11.64
CA ARG A 58 6.08 4.67 -11.85
C ARG A 58 4.59 4.29 -11.87
N LEU A 59 4.25 3.12 -12.42
CA LEU A 59 2.88 2.61 -12.50
C LEU A 59 2.50 1.87 -11.22
N GLY A 60 3.42 1.08 -10.68
CA GLY A 60 3.20 0.32 -9.46
C GLY A 60 4.48 -0.34 -8.96
N ASN A 61 4.60 -0.44 -7.64
CA ASN A 61 5.71 -1.09 -6.97
C ASN A 61 5.18 -1.82 -5.72
N PRO A 62 5.64 -3.05 -5.42
CA PRO A 62 5.12 -3.83 -4.30
C PRO A 62 5.27 -3.11 -2.95
N THR A 63 6.43 -2.49 -2.68
CA THR A 63 6.67 -1.73 -1.45
C THR A 63 5.69 -0.56 -1.33
N LEU A 64 5.47 0.18 -2.43
CA LEU A 64 4.53 1.30 -2.44
C LEU A 64 3.07 0.85 -2.28
N GLN A 65 2.68 -0.28 -2.88
CA GLN A 65 1.33 -0.81 -2.78
C GLN A 65 1.00 -1.26 -1.36
N GLN A 66 1.97 -1.86 -0.68
CA GLN A 66 1.86 -2.23 0.71
C GLN A 66 1.69 -1.01 1.63
N TRP A 67 2.46 0.05 1.38
CA TRP A 67 2.26 1.33 2.06
C TRP A 67 0.87 1.92 1.78
N LYS A 68 0.41 1.92 0.52
CA LYS A 68 -0.94 2.39 0.14
C LYS A 68 -2.04 1.63 0.88
N ARG A 69 -1.92 0.30 1.06
CA ARG A 69 -2.86 -0.51 1.84
C ARG A 69 -2.90 -0.08 3.31
N LYS A 70 -1.74 0.08 3.95
CA LYS A 70 -1.62 0.56 5.33
C LYS A 70 -2.22 1.96 5.49
N TRP A 71 -1.91 2.86 4.57
CA TRP A 71 -2.46 4.22 4.54
C TRP A 71 -3.98 4.25 4.39
N ARG A 72 -4.54 3.43 3.50
CA ARG A 72 -5.99 3.31 3.31
C ARG A 72 -6.69 2.78 4.56
N SER A 73 -6.10 1.78 5.21
CA SER A 73 -6.59 1.26 6.51
C SER A 73 -6.58 2.33 7.60
N TRP A 74 -5.63 3.28 7.54
CA TRP A 74 -5.60 4.43 8.44
C TRP A 74 -6.66 5.49 8.09
N LYS A 75 -6.71 5.98 6.84
CA LYS A 75 -7.64 7.04 6.38
C LYS A 75 -9.12 6.64 6.40
N GLY A 76 -9.44 5.35 6.32
CA GLY A 76 -10.82 4.86 6.50
C GLY A 76 -11.40 5.14 7.89
N ARG A 77 -10.58 5.57 8.85
CA ARG A 77 -11.03 6.08 10.14
C ARG A 77 -11.32 7.58 9.99
N LYS A 78 -12.58 7.98 10.18
CA LYS A 78 -12.91 9.40 10.34
C LYS A 78 -12.00 9.98 11.43
N GLN A 79 -11.13 10.92 11.06
CA GLN A 79 -10.49 11.75 12.07
C GLN A 79 -11.59 12.56 12.75
N VAL A 80 -11.89 12.24 14.00
CA VAL A 80 -12.54 13.16 14.92
C VAL A 80 -11.43 13.83 15.68
N TRP A 81 -11.26 15.13 15.45
CA TRP A 81 -10.42 15.97 16.28
C TRP A 81 -11.12 16.17 17.63
N PRO A 82 -10.40 16.23 18.77
CA PRO A 82 -11.01 16.41 20.10
C PRO A 82 -11.79 17.73 20.25
N TRP A 83 -11.59 18.67 19.34
CA TRP A 83 -12.27 19.95 19.28
C TRP A 83 -13.10 19.98 17.99
N GLY A 84 -14.43 19.99 18.10
CA GLY A 84 -15.40 19.68 17.05
C GLY A 84 -15.48 20.62 15.82
N HIS A 85 -14.38 21.14 15.32
CA HIS A 85 -14.35 21.92 14.07
C HIS A 85 -13.93 21.02 12.90
N ARG A 86 -14.81 20.91 11.89
CA ARG A 86 -14.49 20.30 10.60
C ARG A 86 -13.52 21.22 9.85
N SER A 87 -12.22 20.98 9.98
CA SER A 87 -11.21 21.66 9.19
C SER A 87 -11.32 21.22 7.73
N ARG A 88 -11.91 22.10 6.92
CA ARG A 88 -11.82 22.10 5.45
C ARG A 88 -10.32 22.23 5.10
N TRP A 89 -9.78 21.23 4.42
CA TRP A 89 -8.35 21.11 4.15
C TRP A 89 -7.78 22.37 3.50
N ILE A 90 -6.71 22.90 4.10
CA ILE A 90 -5.76 23.82 3.47
C ILE A 90 -4.91 22.97 2.53
N PHE A 91 -5.34 22.84 1.28
CA PHE A 91 -4.48 22.69 0.10
C PHE A 91 -5.37 23.09 -1.09
N SER A 92 -5.45 24.39 -1.33
CA SER A 92 -5.73 24.91 -2.67
C SER A 92 -4.39 24.98 -3.40
N ALA A 93 -4.24 24.16 -4.42
CA ALA A 93 -3.46 24.40 -5.63
C ALA A 93 -4.03 23.49 -6.71
#